data_AF-A0AAV1T8N0-F1
#
_entry.id   AF-A0AAV1T8N0-F1
#
_cell.length_a   1.000
_cell.length_b   1.000
_cell.length_c   1.000
_cell.angle_alpha   90.00
_cell.angle_beta   90.00
_cell.angle_gamma   90.00
#
_symmetry.space_group_name_H-M   'P 1'
#
loop_
_entity.id
_entity.type
_entity.pdbx_description
1 polymer ?
#
loop_
_entity_poly.entity_id
_entity_poly.type
_entity_poly.pdbx_seq_one_letter_code
_entity_poly.pdbx_strand_id
1 'polypeptide(L)'
;MYASQLRTKDEILAIRAAERKYAKRVQLAQAMLIVVREELATCYRENGVNHKMACKGLREEYAKLVKDPTHGAGYPTRPQF
;
A
#
# COMPACT_ATOMS: atom_id res chain seq x y z
N MET A 1 -23.17 -16.56 -32.34
CA MET A 1 -22.33 -17.45 -31.51
C MET A 1 -21.40 -16.58 -30.69
N TYR A 2 -21.63 -16.46 -29.38
CA TYR A 2 -20.64 -15.84 -28.50
C TYR A 2 -19.53 -16.87 -28.28
N ALA A 3 -18.38 -16.70 -28.92
CA ALA A 3 -17.20 -17.43 -28.51
C ALA A 3 -16.97 -17.08 -27.04
N SER A 4 -17.11 -18.05 -26.15
CA SER A 4 -16.59 -17.94 -24.80
C SER A 4 -15.08 -17.74 -24.95
N GLN A 5 -14.62 -16.49 -24.96
CA GLN A 5 -13.20 -16.15 -24.94
C GLN A 5 -12.64 -16.54 -23.57
N LEU A 6 -12.47 -17.85 -23.39
CA LEU A 6 -11.69 -18.41 -22.31
C LEU A 6 -10.25 -17.93 -22.51
N ARG A 7 -9.70 -17.29 -21.49
CA ARG A 7 -8.30 -16.84 -21.49
C ARG A 7 -7.39 -18.03 -21.75
N THR A 8 -6.35 -17.82 -22.53
CA THR A 8 -5.29 -18.81 -22.75
C THR A 8 -4.59 -19.14 -21.43
N LYS A 9 -3.95 -20.32 -21.37
CA LYS A 9 -3.20 -20.75 -20.18
C LYS A 9 -2.13 -19.72 -19.78
N ASP A 10 -1.46 -19.14 -20.76
CA ASP A 10 -0.37 -18.17 -20.52
C ASP A 10 -0.91 -16.84 -19.98
N GLU A 11 -2.05 -16.36 -20.50
CA GLU A 11 -2.73 -15.19 -19.93
C GLU A 11 -3.16 -15.44 -18.48
N ILE A 12 -3.67 -16.63 -18.15
CA ILE A 12 -4.05 -16.99 -16.77
C ILE A 12 -2.82 -16.97 -15.86
N LEU A 13 -1.70 -17.56 -16.31
CA LEU A 13 -0.46 -17.60 -15.53
C LEU A 13 0.12 -16.20 -15.29
N ALA A 14 0.11 -15.35 -16.31
CA ALA A 14 0.58 -13.97 -16.20
C ALA A 14 -0.29 -13.12 -15.26
N ILE A 15 -1.62 -13.27 -15.32
CA ILE A 15 -2.54 -12.58 -14.41
C ILE A 15 -2.29 -13.02 -12.96
N ARG A 16 -2.18 -14.33 -12.70
CA ARG A 16 -1.86 -14.85 -11.36
C ARG A 16 -0.52 -14.35 -10.85
N ALA A 17 0.48 -14.22 -11.73
CA ALA A 17 1.78 -13.67 -11.35
C ALA A 17 1.68 -12.18 -10.96
N ALA A 18 0.92 -11.40 -11.73
CA ALA A 18 0.66 -9.99 -11.42
C ALA A 18 -0.12 -9.81 -10.11
N GLU A 19 -1.15 -10.63 -9.87
CA GLU A 19 -1.91 -10.65 -8.61
C GLU A 19 -1.01 -10.95 -7.42
N ARG A 20 -0.12 -11.96 -7.51
CA ARG A 20 0.84 -12.26 -6.45
C ARG A 20 1.81 -11.11 -6.20
N LYS A 21 2.30 -10.46 -7.26
CA LYS A 21 3.19 -9.29 -7.13
C LYS A 21 2.46 -8.13 -6.46
N TYR A 22 1.20 -7.91 -6.81
CA TYR A 22 0.36 -6.90 -6.17
C TYR A 22 0.12 -7.22 -4.68
N ALA A 23 -0.25 -8.45 -4.34
CA ALA A 23 -0.46 -8.87 -2.95
C ALA A 23 0.77 -8.61 -2.07
N LYS A 24 1.98 -8.89 -2.58
CA LYS A 24 3.23 -8.58 -1.87
C LYS A 24 3.41 -7.08 -1.61
N ARG A 25 3.09 -6.23 -2.59
CA ARG A 25 3.16 -4.76 -2.43
C ARG A 25 2.16 -4.27 -1.39
N VAL A 26 0.95 -4.82 -1.37
CA VAL A 26 -0.07 -4.48 -0.36
C VAL A 26 0.39 -4.86 1.04
N GLN A 27 0.95 -6.06 1.22
CA GLN A 27 1.49 -6.48 2.51
C GLN A 27 2.62 -5.56 2.99
N LEU A 28 3.53 -5.17 2.10
CA LEU A 28 4.60 -4.23 2.42
C LEU A 28 4.05 -2.85 2.80
N ALA A 29 3.09 -2.32 2.05
CA ALA A 29 2.45 -1.04 2.33
C ALA A 29 1.75 -1.03 3.68
N GLN A 30 1.04 -2.11 4.04
CA GLN A 30 0.40 -2.27 5.35
C GLN A 30 1.44 -2.33 6.48
N ALA A 31 2.54 -3.07 6.29
CA ALA A 31 3.61 -3.13 7.28
C ALA A 31 4.27 -1.76 7.49
N MET A 32 4.55 -1.02 6.41
CA MET A 32 5.09 0.34 6.48
C MET A 32 4.15 1.29 7.23
N LEU A 33 2.84 1.21 6.99
CA LEU A 33 1.86 2.04 7.69
C LEU A 33 1.89 1.78 9.21
N ILE A 34 2.04 0.52 9.62
CA ILE A 34 2.15 0.15 11.04
C ILE A 34 3.42 0.76 11.64
N VAL A 35 4.56 0.64 10.97
CA VAL A 35 5.83 1.23 11.42
C VAL A 35 5.72 2.75 11.59
N VAL A 36 5.23 3.47 10.58
CA VAL A 36 5.07 4.93 10.65
C VAL A 36 4.11 5.33 11.77
N ARG A 37 3.06 4.54 12.02
CA ARG A 37 2.13 4.76 13.13
C ARG A 37 2.82 4.61 14.49
N GLU A 38 3.65 3.58 14.65
CA GLU A 38 4.40 3.32 15.89
C GLU A 38 5.47 4.40 16.16
N GLU A 39 6.16 4.85 15.12
CA GLU A 39 7.11 5.97 15.18
C GLU A 39 6.40 7.26 15.59
N LEU A 40 5.24 7.55 14.98
CA LEU A 40 4.44 8.71 15.33
C LEU A 40 3.96 8.67 16.79
N ALA A 41 3.49 7.50 17.25
CA ALA A 41 3.07 7.30 18.64
C ALA A 41 4.26 7.47 19.61
N THR A 42 5.45 7.04 19.22
CA THR A 42 6.68 7.22 20.02
C THR A 42 7.07 8.70 20.06
N CYS A 43 7.07 9.40 18.93
CA CYS A 43 7.32 10.83 18.88
C CYS A 43 6.36 11.63 19.77
N TYR A 44 5.07 11.25 19.82
CA TYR A 44 4.09 11.87 20.70
C TYR A 44 4.41 11.67 22.18
N ARG A 45 4.84 10.45 22.56
CA ARG A 45 5.24 10.14 23.95
C ARG A 45 6.48 10.94 24.37
N GLU A 46 7.46 11.06 23.48
CA GLU A 46 8.73 11.74 23.77
C GLU A 46 8.59 13.27 23.83
N ASN A 47 7.80 13.85 22.92
CA ASN A 47 7.71 15.31 22.79
C ASN A 47 6.56 15.94 23.59
N GLY A 48 5.62 15.14 24.10
CA GLY A 48 4.52 15.59 24.95
C GLY A 48 3.75 16.77 24.33
N VAL A 49 3.65 17.89 25.05
CA VAL A 49 2.95 19.09 24.58
C VAL A 49 3.53 19.72 23.30
N ASN A 50 4.82 19.47 23.00
CA ASN A 50 5.51 20.03 21.84
C ASN A 50 5.32 19.20 20.55
N HIS A 51 4.59 18.08 20.63
CA HIS A 51 4.45 17.12 19.53
C HIS A 51 3.91 17.73 18.23
N LYS A 52 3.11 18.81 18.29
CA LYS A 52 2.56 19.47 17.10
C LYS A 52 3.63 20.00 16.15
N MET A 53 4.74 20.51 16.70
CA MET A 53 5.87 20.98 15.92
C MET A 53 6.87 19.85 15.66
N ALA A 54 7.27 19.14 16.72
CA ALA A 54 8.31 18.11 16.64
C ALA A 54 7.92 16.93 15.73
N CYS A 55 6.67 16.47 15.80
CA CYS A 55 6.20 15.29 15.06
C CYS A 55 5.47 15.67 13.75
N LYS A 56 5.59 16.92 13.27
CA LYS A 56 4.84 17.41 12.10
C LYS A 56 5.09 16.55 10.85
N GLY A 57 6.35 16.20 10.56
CA GLY A 57 6.71 15.38 9.41
C GLY A 57 6.03 14.00 9.43
N LEU A 58 6.19 13.27 10.54
CA LEU A 58 5.57 11.95 10.72
C LEU A 58 4.04 12.00 10.65
N ARG A 59 3.40 13.06 11.18
CA ARG A 59 1.94 13.24 11.04
C ARG A 59 1.52 13.42 9.59
N GLU A 60 2.25 14.23 8.84
CA GLU A 60 1.94 14.49 7.43
C GLU A 60 2.16 13.25 6.57
N GLU A 61 3.23 12.50 6.83
CA GLU A 61 3.50 11.23 6.17
C GLU A 61 2.43 10.19 6.47
N TYR A 62 2.12 9.97 7.76
CA TYR A 62 1.04 9.06 8.16
C TYR A 62 -0.30 9.47 7.55
N ALA A 63 -0.62 10.77 7.55
CA ALA A 63 -1.85 11.27 6.96
C ALA A 63 -1.91 11.05 5.43
N LYS A 64 -0.78 11.17 4.71
CA LYS A 64 -0.72 10.85 3.28
C LYS A 64 -0.99 9.38 3.04
N LEU A 65 -0.37 8.48 3.81
CA LEU A 65 -0.55 7.04 3.66
C LEU A 65 -1.98 6.60 3.98
N VAL A 66 -2.61 7.12 5.04
CA VAL A 66 -3.99 6.77 5.41
C VAL A 66 -5.03 7.31 4.41
N LYS A 67 -4.76 8.45 3.78
CA LYS A 67 -5.66 9.02 2.76
C LYS A 67 -5.58 8.29 1.43
N ASP A 68 -4.46 7.66 1.11
CA ASP A 68 -4.33 6.81 -0.07
C ASP A 68 -5.13 5.51 0.15
N PRO A 69 -6.12 5.19 -0.71
CA PRO A 69 -6.88 3.94 -0.62
C PRO A 69 -6.01 2.67 -0.65
N THR A 70 -4.81 2.78 -1.23
CA THR A 70 -3.85 1.67 -1.36
C THR A 70 -2.72 1.74 -0.33
N HIS A 71 -2.72 2.75 0.54
CA HIS A 71 -1.67 3.00 1.53
C HIS A 71 -0.24 3.00 0.95
N GLY A 72 -0.08 3.42 -0.31
CA GLY A 72 1.20 3.40 -1.03
C GLY A 72 1.48 2.15 -1.86
N ALA A 73 0.60 1.14 -1.88
CA ALA A 73 0.79 -0.06 -2.70
C ALA A 73 0.58 0.20 -4.21
N GLY A 74 -0.13 1.28 -4.55
CA GLY A 74 -0.59 1.59 -5.90
C GLY A 74 -1.73 0.68 -6.36
N TYR A 75 -2.33 0.96 -7.52
CA TYR A 75 -3.40 0.13 -8.06
C TYR A 75 -2.87 -1.15 -8.74
N PRO A 76 -3.67 -2.23 -8.78
CA PRO A 76 -3.33 -3.42 -9.56
C PRO A 76 -3.29 -3.07 -11.04
N THR A 77 -2.18 -3.42 -11.70
CA THR A 77 -1.99 -3.20 -13.14
C THR A 77 -2.26 -4.48 -13.91
N ARG A 78 -3.06 -4.40 -14.97
CA ARG A 78 -3.24 -5.53 -15.90
C ARG A 78 -1.94 -5.75 -16.69
N PRO A 79 -1.45 -7.00 -16.84
CA PRO A 79 -0.35 -7.28 -17.75
C PRO A 79 -0.73 -6.84 -19.18
N GLN A 80 0.18 -6.17 -19.87
CA GLN A 80 0.04 -5.92 -21.31
C GLN A 80 0.55 -7.18 -22.03
N PHE A 81 -0.25 -7.66 -22.99
CA PHE A 81 0.04 -8.82 -23.84
C PHE A 81 0.13 -8.35 -25.29
#